data_AF-A0A853IDK1-F1
#
_entry.id   AF-A0A853IDK1-F1
#
_cell.length_a   1.000
_cell.length_b   1.000
_cell.length_c   1.000
_cell.angle_alpha   90.00
_cell.angle_beta   90.00
_cell.angle_gamma   90.00
#
_symmetry.space_group_name_H-M   'P 1'
#
loop_
_entity.id
_entity.type
_entity.pdbx_description
1 polymer ?
#
loop_
_entity_poly.entity_id
_entity_poly.type
_entity_poly.pdbx_seq_one_letter_code
_entity_poly.pdbx_strand_id
1 'polypeptide(L)' 'MKINCTSCGHSIDLGINYDDYQGPIKCWVCSAMLEVKAESGQVKSVIPWSRVSEPKQYEEPLSPSSTKRLIQ' A
#
# COMPACT_ATOMS: atom_id res chain seq x y z
N MET A 1 4.43 4.10 11.99
CA MET A 1 5.20 5.16 11.30
C MET A 1 4.28 6.30 10.85
N LYS A 2 4.82 7.47 10.48
CA LYS A 2 4.04 8.61 10.00
C LYS A 2 4.54 9.09 8.64
N ILE A 3 3.63 9.40 7.73
CA ILE A 3 3.93 10.04 6.43
C ILE A 3 3.24 11.39 6.34
N ASN A 4 3.75 12.29 5.51
CA ASN A 4 3.05 13.53 5.18
C ASN A 4 2.37 13.39 3.82
N CYS A 5 1.12 13.82 3.73
CA CYS A 5 0.41 13.88 2.47
C CYS A 5 1.06 14.93 1.56
N THR A 6 1.48 14.53 0.37
CA THR A 6 2.10 15.45 -0.60
C THR A 6 1.09 16.42 -1.23
N SER A 7 -0.22 16.21 -1.05
CA SER A 7 -1.28 17.10 -1.52
C SER A 7 -1.70 18.16 -0.52
N CYS A 8 -1.91 17.81 0.75
CA CYS A 8 -2.42 18.74 1.77
C CYS A 8 -1.46 19.01 2.93
N GLY A 9 -0.32 18.32 3.01
CA GLY A 9 0.67 18.47 4.07
C GLY A 9 0.31 17.80 5.39
N HIS A 10 -0.88 17.21 5.53
CA HIS A 10 -1.30 16.58 6.77
C HIS A 10 -0.53 15.27 7.05
N SER A 11 -0.20 15.03 8.32
CA SER A 11 0.46 13.80 8.74
C SER A 11 -0.54 12.66 8.90
N ILE A 12 -0.23 11.52 8.28
CA ILE A 12 -1.01 10.29 8.31
C ILE A 12 -0.21 9.27 9.12
N ASP A 13 -0.80 8.71 10.18
CA ASP A 13 -0.20 7.63 10.95
C ASP A 13 -0.61 6.28 10.34
N LEU A 14 0.39 5.48 9.95
CA LEU A 14 0.19 4.16 9.35
C LEU A 14 0.25 3.03 10.39
N GLY A 15 0.56 3.31 11.66
CA GLY A 15 0.71 2.27 12.67
C GLY A 15 1.91 1.34 12.43
N ILE A 16 1.87 0.16 13.06
CA ILE A 16 2.95 -0.86 13.08
C ILE A 16 2.82 -1.93 11.98
N ASN A 17 1.62 -2.08 11.38
CA ASN A 17 1.36 -3.13 10.39
C ASN A 17 1.94 -2.81 9.00
N TYR A 18 2.52 -1.63 8.82
CA TYR A 18 3.00 -1.12 7.53
C TYR A 18 4.53 -1.07 7.45
N ASP A 19 5.23 -1.81 8.32
CA ASP A 19 6.70 -1.79 8.46
C ASP A 19 7.40 -2.11 7.12
N ASP A 20 6.87 -3.09 6.39
CA ASP A 20 7.26 -3.46 5.02
C ASP A 20 6.02 -3.42 4.13
N TYR A 21 5.67 -2.22 3.65
CA TYR A 21 4.48 -1.99 2.85
C TYR A 21 4.82 -1.22 1.58
N GLN A 22 4.28 -1.67 0.45
CA GLN A 22 4.30 -0.94 -0.80
C GLN A 22 2.91 -0.93 -1.39
N GLY A 23 2.31 0.25 -1.52
CA GLY A 23 0.96 0.36 -2.08
C GLY A 23 0.25 1.71 -1.90
N PRO A 24 -0.97 1.79 -2.46
CA PRO A 24 -1.82 2.98 -2.35
C PRO A 24 -2.31 3.20 -0.92
N ILE A 25 -2.15 4.43 -0.45
CA ILE A 25 -2.78 4.95 0.76
C ILE A 25 -3.60 6.18 0.40
N LYS A 26 -4.85 6.18 0.86
CA LYS A 26 -5.75 7.33 0.76
C LYS A 26 -5.54 8.27 1.94
N CYS A 27 -5.29 9.54 1.67
CA CYS A 27 -5.31 10.57 2.71
C CYS A 27 -6.75 10.77 3.22
N TRP A 28 -6.99 10.45 4.47
CA TRP A 28 -8.27 10.67 5.15
C TRP A 28 -8.74 12.13 5.24
N VAL A 29 -7.82 13.12 5.11
CA VAL A 29 -8.16 14.55 5.18
C VAL A 29 -8.60 15.13 3.84
N CYS A 30 -7.79 14.93 2.79
CA CYS A 30 -8.05 15.53 1.47
C CYS A 30 -8.51 14.51 0.41
N SER A 31 -8.64 13.23 0.79
CA SER A 31 -8.97 12.12 -0.11
C SER A 31 -7.98 11.87 -1.25
N ALA A 32 -6.81 12.52 -1.27
CA ALA A 32 -5.77 12.27 -2.26
C ALA A 32 -5.19 10.85 -2.13
N MET A 33 -4.89 10.22 -3.27
CA MET A 33 -4.25 8.91 -3.34
C MET A 33 -2.73 9.06 -3.43
N LEU A 34 -2.01 8.36 -2.55
CA LEU A 34 -0.55 8.39 -2.45
C LEU A 34 -0.02 6.97 -2.60
N GLU A 35 1.04 6.79 -3.37
CA GLU A 35 1.82 5.54 -3.38
C GLU A 35 2.92 5.66 -2.33
N VAL A 36 2.95 4.72 -1.39
CA VAL A 36 3.89 4.73 -0.27
C VAL A 36 4.73 3.46 -0.34
N LYS A 37 6.04 3.62 -0.21
CA LYS A 37 6.98 2.51 -0.01
C LYS A 37 7.64 2.66 1.35
N ALA A 38 7.45 1.67 2.21
CA ALA A 38 8.07 1.52 3.52
C ALA A 38 8.82 0.19 3.58
N GLU A 39 10.01 0.22 4.18
CA GLU A 39 10.86 -0.96 4.37
C GLU A 39 11.52 -0.86 5.76
N SER A 40 11.40 -1.91 6.57
CA SER A 40 11.89 -1.96 7.96
C SER A 40 11.48 -0.74 8.81
N GLY A 41 10.21 -0.34 8.69
CA GLY A 41 9.60 0.70 9.52
C GLY A 41 9.93 2.12 9.09
N GLN A 42 10.70 2.25 8.00
CA GLN A 42 11.14 3.52 7.46
C GLN A 42 10.51 3.77 6.10
N VAL A 43 9.96 4.97 5.95
CA VAL A 43 9.37 5.43 4.71
C VAL A 43 10.49 5.72 3.72
N LYS A 44 10.51 4.98 2.61
CA LYS A 44 11.49 5.12 1.52
C LYS A 44 11.02 6.09 0.45
N SER A 45 9.72 6.11 0.16
CA SER A 45 9.15 6.99 -0.85
C SER A 45 7.67 7.28 -0.57
N VAL A 46 7.26 8.50 -0.88
CA VAL A 46 5.86 8.92 -0.92
C VAL A 46 5.67 9.76 -2.17
N ILE A 47 4.88 9.27 -3.12
CA ILE A 47 4.59 9.99 -4.36
C ILE A 47 3.08 10.05 -4.59
N PRO A 48 2.56 11.11 -5.23
CA PRO A 48 1.15 11.13 -5.62
C PRO A 48 0.89 10.01 -6.64
N TRP A 49 -0.26 9.34 -6.51
CA TRP A 49 -0.63 8.20 -7.36
C TRP A 49 -0.60 8.53 -8.86
N SER A 50 -0.88 9.80 -9.21
CA SER A 50 -0.82 10.30 -10.58
C SER A 50 0.59 10.26 -11.22
N ARG A 51 1.65 10.10 -10.43
CA ARG A 51 3.04 10.01 -10.90
C ARG A 51 3.59 8.59 -10.90
N VAL A 52 2.81 7.59 -10.46
CA VAL A 52 3.23 6.20 -10.49
C VAL A 52 3.27 5.76 -11.96
N SER A 53 4.49 5.69 -12.49
CA SER A 53 4.75 5.24 -13.85
C SER A 53 4.64 3.72 -13.84
N GLU A 54 3.43 3.22 -14.11
CA GLU A 54 3.03 1.82 -14.16
C GLU A 54 3.08 1.05 -12.81
N PRO A 55 1.97 0.44 -12.36
CA PRO A 55 1.95 -0.39 -11.17
C PRO A 55 2.74 -1.69 -11.44
N LYS A 56 3.77 -1.97 -10.63
CA LYS A 56 4.30 -3.34 -10.55
C LYS A 56 3.18 -4.20 -9.98
N GLN A 57 2.71 -5.16 -10.77
CA GLN A 57 1.65 -6.10 -10.42
C GLN A 57 1.89 -6.63 -9.00
N TYR A 58 0.95 -6.37 -8.09
CA TYR A 58 0.85 -7.17 -6.88
C TYR A 58 0.57 -8.59 -7.37
N GLU A 59 1.51 -9.51 -7.16
CA GLU A 59 1.21 -10.92 -7.32
C GLU A 59 0.22 -11.26 -6.20
N GLU A 60 -1.04 -11.46 -6.57
CA GLU A 60 -2.04 -12.03 -5.68
C GLU A 60 -1.43 -13.31 -5.10
N PRO A 61 -1.27 -13.45 -3.77
CA PRO A 61 -0.78 -14.69 -3.21
C PRO A 61 -1.79 -15.77 -3.61
N LEU A 62 -1.34 -16.65 -4.50
CA LEU A 62 -2.03 -17.87 -4.94
C LEU A 62 -2.75 -18.45 -3.73
N SER A 63 -4.08 -18.32 -3.71
CA SER A 63 -4.90 -19.00 -2.72
C SER A 63 -4.73 -20.50 -2.95
N PRO A 64 -4.14 -21.29 -2.03
CA PRO A 64 -4.16 -22.72 -2.20
C PRO A 64 -5.58 -23.23 -1.93
N SER A 65 -6.04 -24.09 -2.83
CA SER A 65 -7.00 -25.16 -2.56
C SER A 65 -8.49 -24.85 -2.74
N SER A 66 -8.97 -25.07 -3.97
CA SER A 66 -10.22 -25.83 -4.16
C SER A 66 -9.86 -27.21 -4.72
N THR A 67 -9.29 -28.09 -3.88
CA THR A 67 -9.29 -29.52 -4.21
C THR A 67 -10.76 -29.95 -4.26
N LYS A 68 -11.28 -30.08 -5.48
CA LYS A 68 -12.60 -30.67 -5.73
C LYS A 68 -12.65 -32.03 -5.03
N ARG A 69 -13.69 -32.15 -4.20
CA ARG A 69 -14.17 -33.34 -3.52
C ARG A 69 -13.97 -34.62 -4.34
N LEU A 70 -13.43 -35.64 -3.66
CA LEU A 70 -13.65 -37.05 -3.96
C LEU A 70 -15.15 -37.31 -4.14
N ILE A 71 -15.51 -37.85 -5.31
CA ILE A 71 -16.69 -38.64 -5.69
C ILE A 71 -16.44 -38.98 -7.17
N GLN A 72 -16.45 -40.21 -7.68
CA GLN A 72 -16.76 -41.58 -7.24
C GLN A 72 -15.85 -42.50 -8.08
#